data_AF-A0A7C1UUK8-F1
#
_entry.id   AF-A0A7C1UUK8-F1
#
_cell.length_a   1.000
_cell.length_b   1.000
_cell.length_c   1.000
_cell.angle_alpha   90.00
_cell.angle_beta   90.00
_cell.angle_gamma   90.00
#
_symmetry.space_group_name_H-M   'P 1'
#
loop_
_entity.id
_entity.type
_entity.pdbx_description
1 polymer ?
#
loop_
_entity_poly.entity_id
_entity_poly.type
_entity_poly.pdbx_seq_one_letter_code
_entity_poly.pdbx_strand_id
1 'polypeptide(L)' 'MTLENHLPDIITELPGPKAQALIETDERVTSPSLPRVYPLVADRAQGCVVTDVDGNRFLDFAAGIAVCATGHCHPR' A
#
# COMPACT_ATOMS: atom_id res chain seq x y z
N MET A 1 1.42 17.66 -13.74
CA MET A 1 0.86 16.53 -12.98
C MET A 1 -0.57 16.35 -13.47
N THR A 2 -0.82 15.32 -14.27
CA THR A 2 -2.15 15.06 -14.85
C THR A 2 -3.02 14.32 -13.83
N LEU A 3 -4.33 14.59 -13.83
CA LEU A 3 -5.29 14.05 -12.85
C LEU A 3 -5.36 12.51 -12.82
N GLU A 4 -4.91 11.84 -13.89
CA GLU A 4 -4.97 10.38 -14.08
C GLU A 4 -4.09 9.58 -13.10
N ASN A 5 -3.01 10.19 -12.57
CA ASN A 5 -2.09 9.51 -11.65
C ASN A 5 -2.64 9.32 -10.23
N HIS A 6 -3.77 9.94 -9.89
CA HIS A 6 -4.34 9.93 -8.54
C HIS A 6 -5.58 9.04 -8.37
N LEU A 7 -6.07 8.43 -9.45
CA LEU A 7 -7.25 7.58 -9.40
C LEU A 7 -6.88 6.16 -8.91
N PRO A 8 -7.74 5.53 -8.08
CA PRO A 8 -7.61 4.11 -7.77
C PRO A 8 -7.70 3.25 -9.03
N ASP A 9 -6.92 2.18 -9.08
CA ASP A 9 -6.83 1.30 -10.24
C ASP A 9 -6.32 -0.07 -9.80
N ILE A 10 -7.19 -1.07 -9.90
CA ILE A 10 -6.92 -2.43 -9.45
C ILE A 10 -6.80 -3.30 -10.70
N ILE A 11 -5.59 -3.77 -10.95
CA ILE A 11 -5.19 -4.47 -12.17
C ILE A 11 -4.90 -5.96 -11.94
N THR A 12 -4.88 -6.40 -10.69
CA THR A 12 -4.76 -7.81 -10.29
C THR A 12 -5.88 -8.21 -9.34
N GLU A 13 -6.06 -9.52 -9.14
CA GLU A 13 -6.72 -10.00 -7.93
C GLU A 13 -5.92 -9.56 -6.70
N LEU A 14 -6.61 -9.39 -5.57
CA LEU A 14 -6.01 -8.89 -4.33
C LEU A 14 -6.04 -9.97 -3.23
N PRO A 15 -4.91 -10.22 -2.55
CA PRO A 15 -3.56 -9.70 -2.84
C PRO A 15 -3.00 -10.24 -4.16
N GLY A 16 -2.18 -9.44 -4.85
CA GLY A 16 -1.49 -9.87 -6.07
C GLY A 16 -0.39 -10.91 -5.78
N PRO A 17 0.16 -11.56 -6.82
CA PRO A 17 1.08 -12.69 -6.64
C PRO A 17 2.38 -12.30 -5.90
N LYS A 18 2.91 -11.08 -6.09
CA LYS A 18 4.10 -10.64 -5.36
C LYS A 18 3.76 -10.30 -3.91
N ALA A 19 2.65 -9.60 -3.68
CA ALA A 19 2.18 -9.29 -2.34
C ALA A 19 1.94 -10.57 -1.54
N GLN A 20 1.31 -11.58 -2.15
CA GLN A 20 1.05 -12.87 -1.52
C GLN A 20 2.35 -13.57 -1.10
N ALA A 21 3.34 -13.68 -1.99
CA ALA A 21 4.63 -14.31 -1.65
C ALA A 21 5.37 -13.61 -0.50
N LEU A 22 5.27 -12.28 -0.42
CA LEU A 22 5.85 -11.49 0.66
C LEU A 22 5.09 -11.67 1.97
N ILE A 23 3.76 -11.72 1.93
CA ILE A 23 2.91 -11.99 3.10
C ILE A 23 3.21 -13.39 3.66
N GLU A 24 3.28 -14.42 2.82
CA GLU A 24 3.63 -15.79 3.25
C GLU A 24 5.03 -15.87 3.89
N THR A 25 5.96 -15.04 3.41
CA THR A 25 7.29 -14.92 4.01
C THR A 25 7.21 -14.22 5.36
N ASP A 26 6.49 -13.10 5.45
CA ASP A 26 6.26 -12.32 6.68
C ASP A 26 5.64 -13.18 7.78
N GLU A 27 4.61 -13.97 7.45
CA GLU A 27 3.94 -14.90 8.38
C GLU A 27 4.89 -15.96 8.96
N ARG A 28 5.88 -16.41 8.18
CA ARG A 28 6.86 -17.41 8.62
C ARG A 28 7.95 -16.86 9.52
N VAL A 29 8.27 -15.56 9.40
CA VAL A 29 9.47 -14.97 10.02
C VAL A 29 9.15 -13.92 11.08
N THR A 30 7.91 -13.43 11.16
CA THR A 30 7.50 -12.44 12.15
C THR A 30 6.69 -13.05 13.29
N SER A 31 6.67 -12.35 14.44
CA SER A 31 5.87 -12.78 15.58
C SER A 31 4.37 -12.61 15.30
N PRO A 32 3.52 -13.60 15.61
CA PRO A 32 2.06 -13.47 15.50
C PRO A 32 1.46 -12.32 16.32
N SER A 33 2.19 -11.76 17.28
CA SER A 33 1.76 -10.61 18.07
C SER A 33 1.83 -9.27 17.31
N LEU A 34 2.34 -9.25 16.07
CA LEU A 34 2.37 -8.07 15.20
C LEU A 34 1.37 -8.26 14.03
N PRO A 35 0.06 -8.10 14.27
CA PRO A 35 -0.93 -8.34 13.23
C PRO A 35 -0.81 -7.31 12.10
N ARG A 36 -0.94 -7.78 10.86
CA ARG A 36 -1.13 -6.92 9.69
C ARG A 36 -2.63 -6.70 9.49
N VAL A 37 -3.08 -5.44 9.51
CA VAL A 37 -4.50 -5.09 9.40
C VAL A 37 -5.03 -5.32 7.99
N TYR A 38 -4.18 -5.16 6.98
CA TYR A 38 -4.50 -5.34 5.57
C TYR A 38 -3.48 -6.28 4.91
N PRO A 39 -3.90 -7.19 4.02
CA PRO A 39 -2.99 -7.99 3.20
C PRO A 39 -2.42 -7.14 2.05
N LEU A 40 -1.70 -6.08 2.42
CA LEU A 40 -1.16 -5.05 1.53
C LEU A 40 0.35 -4.94 1.73
N VAL A 41 1.10 -5.00 0.64
CA VAL A 41 2.54 -4.74 0.64
C VAL A 41 2.81 -3.52 -0.24
N ALA A 42 3.06 -2.38 0.40
CA ALA A 42 3.28 -1.11 -0.30
C ALA A 42 4.67 -1.05 -0.95
N ASP A 43 4.73 -0.62 -2.21
CA ASP A 43 5.97 -0.30 -2.94
C ASP A 43 6.30 1.19 -2.82
N ARG A 44 5.31 2.05 -3.10
CA ARG A 44 5.44 3.51 -3.02
C ARG A 44 4.13 4.18 -2.71
N ALA A 45 4.20 5.41 -2.22
CA ALA A 45 3.03 6.25 -2.02
C ALA A 45 3.34 7.71 -2.35
N GLN A 46 2.34 8.43 -2.85
CA GLN A 46 2.44 9.86 -3.14
C GLN A 46 1.07 10.53 -2.99
N GLY A 47 1.02 11.64 -2.23
CA GLY A 47 -0.24 12.30 -1.91
C GLY A 47 -1.15 11.35 -1.12
N CYS A 48 -2.34 11.07 -1.62
CA CYS A 48 -3.29 10.12 -1.03
C CYS A 48 -3.30 8.73 -1.70
N VAL A 49 -2.38 8.44 -2.61
CA VAL A 49 -2.35 7.16 -3.33
C VAL A 49 -1.21 6.29 -2.84
N VAL A 50 -1.52 5.03 -2.55
CA VAL A 50 -0.55 3.97 -2.25
C VAL A 50 -0.55 2.99 -3.42
N THR A 51 0.63 2.68 -3.94
CA THR A 51 0.83 1.63 -4.95
C THR A 51 1.46 0.41 -4.29
N ASP A 52 0.85 -0.75 -4.46
CA ASP A 52 1.43 -2.01 -3.98
C ASP A 52 2.54 -2.55 -4.90
N VAL A 53 3.19 -3.63 -4.48
CA VAL A 53 4.27 -4.31 -5.23
C VAL A 53 3.82 -4.94 -6.55
N ASP A 54 2.52 -5.15 -6.73
CA ASP A 54 1.91 -5.70 -7.95
C ASP A 54 1.44 -4.60 -8.92
N GLY A 55 1.46 -3.34 -8.48
CA GLY A 55 1.11 -2.17 -9.29
C GLY A 55 -0.33 -1.67 -9.09
N ASN A 56 -1.08 -2.24 -8.16
CA ASN A 56 -2.42 -1.78 -7.83
C ASN A 56 -2.34 -0.45 -7.07
N ARG A 57 -3.22 0.50 -7.42
CA ARG A 57 -3.32 1.82 -6.80
C ARG A 57 -4.53 1.91 -5.90
N PHE A 58 -4.29 2.21 -4.63
CA PHE A 58 -5.29 2.36 -3.58
C PHE A 58 -5.39 3.83 -3.14
N LEU A 59 -6.60 4.23 -2.74
CA LEU A 59 -6.82 5.49 -2.03
C LEU A 59 -6.60 5.28 -0.53
N ASP A 60 -5.70 6.06 0.07
CA ASP A 60 -5.38 6.00 1.49
C ASP A 60 -6.34 6.88 2.32
N PHE A 61 -7.15 6.21 3.15
CA PHE A 61 -8.03 6.83 4.12
C PHE A 61 -7.49 6.84 5.56
N ALA A 62 -6.36 6.16 5.80
CA ALA A 62 -5.76 6.04 7.12
C ALA A 62 -4.67 7.10 7.36
N ALA A 63 -4.03 7.58 6.28
CA ALA A 63 -2.87 8.47 6.33
C ALA A 63 -1.77 7.92 7.27
N GLY A 64 -1.56 6.59 7.26
CA GLY A 64 -0.61 5.94 8.15
C GLY A 64 -0.87 6.19 9.64
N ILE A 65 -2.12 6.05 10.10
CA ILE A 65 -2.55 6.45 11.46
C ILE A 65 -2.33 7.96 11.66
N ALA A 66 -2.90 8.76 10.75
CA ALA A 66 -2.83 10.22 10.73
C ALA A 66 -1.43 10.86 10.62
N VAL A 67 -0.37 10.08 10.43
CA VAL A 67 1.01 10.57 10.28
C VAL A 67 1.19 11.33 8.96
N CYS A 68 0.67 10.80 7.87
CA CYS A 68 0.85 11.31 6.51
C CYS A 68 -0.24 12.33 6.12
N ALA A 69 -0.63 13.22 7.04
CA ALA A 69 -1.72 14.17 6.83
C ALA A 69 -1.47 15.17 5.68
N THR A 70 -0.21 15.54 5.43
CA THR A 70 0.20 16.38 4.28
C THR A 70 0.30 15.60 2.96
N GLY A 71 -0.02 14.31 2.99
CA GLY A 71 0.18 13.35 1.91
C GLY A 71 1.54 12.65 1.99
N HIS A 72 1.58 11.41 1.51
CA HIS A 72 2.81 10.64 1.35
C HIS A 72 3.80 11.38 0.43
N CYS A 73 5.08 11.39 0.83
CA CYS A 73 6.18 11.98 0.05
C CYS A 73 5.90 13.44 -0.38
N HIS A 74 5.42 14.27 0.54
CA HIS A 74 5.19 15.69 0.28
C HIS A 74 6.50 16.37 -0.17
N PRO A 75 6.50 17.18 -1.24
CA PRO A 75 7.74 17.72 -1.85
C PRO A 75 8.38 18.87 -1.07
N ARG A 76 7.90 19.19 0.13
CA ARG A 76 8.39 20.29 0.97
C ARG A 76 8.72 19.79 2.37
#